data_AF-A0A2G5L9K2-F1
#
_entry.id   AF-A0A2G5L9K2-F1
#
_cell.length_a   1.000
_cell.length_b   1.000
_cell.length_c   1.000
_cell.angle_alpha   90.00
_cell.angle_beta   90.00
_cell.angle_gamma   90.00
#
_symmetry.space_group_name_H-M   'P 1'
#
loop_
_entity.id
_entity.type
_entity.pdbx_description
1 polymer ?
#
loop_
_entity_poly.entity_id
_entity_poly.type
_entity_poly.pdbx_seq_one_letter_code
_entity_poly.pdbx_strand_id
1 'polypeptide(L)'
;MSHLYLDSELRESDYINIAFQILVSPYNFEEVQQINKKEVFPVLFPNLFGAIGSWNNLNEEYLIKRIIESQEKRNRLINTMLTTSYWASHWKLNGKWKRLEKRYNDLTSDTDIKTMGILKLWKEEKGVFKVVKNRFSRQKRDGSQ
;
A
#
# COMPACT_ATOMS: atom_id res chain seq x y z
N MET A 1 0.99 1.47 1.81
CA MET A 1 -0.07 2.43 2.21
C MET A 1 -0.01 2.86 3.67
N SER A 2 0.29 1.96 4.63
CA SER A 2 0.37 2.30 6.07
C SER A 2 1.31 3.48 6.40
N HIS A 3 2.43 3.60 5.67
CA HIS A 3 3.40 4.68 5.79
C HIS A 3 2.82 6.10 5.63
N LEU A 4 1.71 6.27 4.90
CA LEU A 4 1.04 7.58 4.75
C LEU A 4 0.43 8.10 6.07
N TYR A 5 0.17 7.19 7.00
CA TYR A 5 -0.51 7.46 8.29
C TYR A 5 0.46 7.57 9.47
N LEU A 6 1.76 7.36 9.24
CA LEU A 6 2.78 7.62 10.25
C LEU A 6 2.96 9.14 10.41
N ASP A 7 3.19 9.55 11.66
CA ASP A 7 3.54 10.93 12.05
C ASP A 7 4.97 11.32 11.65
N SER A 8 5.73 10.37 11.06
CA SER A 8 7.02 10.68 10.46
C SER A 8 6.84 11.39 9.11
N GLU A 9 7.65 12.44 8.90
CA GLU A 9 7.78 13.05 7.58
C GLU A 9 8.35 12.02 6.60
N LEU A 10 7.55 11.65 5.61
CA LEU A 10 8.00 10.79 4.52
C LEU A 10 9.07 11.53 3.70
N ARG A 11 10.18 10.85 3.43
CA ARG A 11 11.23 11.35 2.55
C ARG A 11 10.81 11.16 1.10
N GLU A 12 11.44 11.88 0.18
CA GLU A 12 11.18 11.75 -1.26
C GLU A 12 11.37 10.31 -1.77
N SER A 13 12.36 9.58 -1.25
CA SER A 13 12.57 8.17 -1.57
C SER A 13 11.37 7.29 -1.20
N ASP A 14 10.66 7.63 -0.11
CA ASP A 14 9.51 6.87 0.35
C ASP A 14 8.32 7.10 -0.61
N TYR A 15 8.13 8.33 -1.10
CA TYR A 15 7.12 8.61 -2.13
C TYR A 15 7.41 7.89 -3.45
N ILE A 16 8.66 7.86 -3.90
CA ILE A 16 9.05 7.13 -5.12
C ILE A 16 8.79 5.63 -4.96
N ASN A 17 9.18 5.04 -3.82
CA ASN A 17 8.95 3.63 -3.55
C ASN A 17 7.46 3.29 -3.52
N ILE A 18 6.62 4.13 -2.89
CA ILE A 18 5.17 3.91 -2.86
C ILE A 18 4.58 4.06 -4.26
N ALA A 19 4.97 5.08 -5.03
CA ALA A 19 4.50 5.28 -6.39
C ALA A 19 4.86 4.10 -7.32
N PHE A 20 6.10 3.59 -7.19
CA PHE A 20 6.53 2.40 -7.90
C PHE A 20 5.71 1.16 -7.50
N GLN A 21 5.44 0.96 -6.21
CA GLN A 21 4.58 -0.12 -5.73
C GLN A 21 3.17 -0.06 -6.32
N ILE A 22 2.59 1.15 -6.45
CA ILE A 22 1.29 1.35 -7.11
C ILE A 22 1.39 0.96 -8.58
N LEU A 23 2.43 1.42 -9.29
CA LEU A 23 2.64 1.16 -10.71
C LEU A 23 2.76 -0.34 -11.05
N VAL A 24 3.48 -1.10 -10.22
CA VAL A 24 3.63 -2.56 -10.39
C VAL A 24 2.42 -3.35 -9.89
N SER A 25 1.51 -2.72 -9.16
CA SER A 25 0.29 -3.37 -8.67
C SER A 25 -0.71 -3.60 -9.82
N PRO A 26 -1.74 -4.45 -9.60
CA PRO A 26 -2.84 -4.57 -10.56
C PRO A 26 -3.79 -3.36 -10.51
N TYR A 27 -3.60 -2.43 -9.58
CA TYR A 27 -4.46 -1.28 -9.37
C TYR A 27 -3.84 -0.01 -9.96
N ASN A 28 -4.68 0.80 -10.60
CA ASN A 28 -4.30 2.15 -10.98
C ASN A 28 -4.31 3.09 -9.75
N PHE A 29 -3.83 4.32 -9.93
CA PHE A 29 -3.71 5.29 -8.84
C PHE A 29 -5.04 5.62 -8.17
N GLU A 30 -6.11 5.79 -8.95
CA GLU A 30 -7.46 6.08 -8.43
C GLU A 30 -8.03 4.90 -7.64
N GLU A 31 -7.85 3.67 -8.14
CA GLU A 31 -8.24 2.45 -7.42
C GLU A 31 -7.51 2.33 -6.08
N VAL A 32 -6.23 2.66 -6.03
CA VAL A 32 -5.47 2.69 -4.77
C VAL A 32 -6.00 3.76 -3.82
N GLN A 33 -6.41 4.93 -4.31
CA GLN A 33 -7.08 5.93 -3.49
C GLN A 33 -8.41 5.42 -2.92
N GLN A 34 -9.19 4.70 -3.73
CA GLN A 34 -10.46 4.10 -3.28
C GLN A 34 -10.24 3.00 -2.25
N ILE A 35 -9.28 2.10 -2.47
CA ILE A 35 -8.88 1.07 -1.49
C ILE A 35 -8.42 1.74 -0.20
N ASN A 36 -7.60 2.80 -0.31
CA ASN A 36 -7.15 3.51 0.87
C ASN A 36 -8.32 4.13 1.64
N LYS A 37 -9.23 4.83 0.96
CA LYS A 37 -10.42 5.45 1.57
C LYS A 37 -11.33 4.42 2.21
N LYS A 38 -11.59 3.32 1.51
CA LYS A 38 -12.58 2.34 1.93
C LYS A 38 -12.01 1.35 2.92
N GLU A 39 -10.77 0.92 2.83
CA GLU A 39 -10.27 -0.27 3.56
C GLU A 39 -9.19 0.10 4.58
N VAL A 40 -8.21 0.89 4.16
CA VAL A 40 -7.04 1.21 4.99
C VAL A 40 -7.33 2.33 5.99
N PHE A 41 -8.00 3.40 5.54
CA PHE A 41 -8.33 4.57 6.34
C PHE A 41 -9.16 4.22 7.59
N PRO A 42 -10.22 3.39 7.53
CA PRO A 42 -10.99 3.05 8.73
C PRO A 42 -10.19 2.39 9.84
N VAL A 43 -9.16 1.63 9.47
CA VAL A 43 -8.28 0.93 10.42
C VAL A 43 -7.21 1.86 10.97
N LEU A 44 -6.67 2.77 10.15
CA LEU A 44 -5.54 3.62 10.49
C LEU A 44 -5.90 5.04 10.92
N PHE A 45 -7.11 5.51 10.65
CA PHE A 45 -7.59 6.85 11.02
C PHE A 45 -7.56 7.09 12.54
N PRO A 46 -7.99 6.14 13.42
CA PRO A 46 -7.84 6.32 14.86
C PRO A 46 -6.39 6.56 15.28
N ASN A 47 -5.43 6.00 14.52
CA ASN A 47 -4.01 6.16 14.82
C ASN A 47 -3.48 7.56 14.47
N LEU A 48 -4.18 8.35 13.66
CA LEU A 48 -3.85 9.76 13.42
C LEU A 48 -4.14 10.65 14.64
N PHE A 49 -4.90 10.15 15.62
CA PHE A 49 -5.34 10.89 16.82
C PHE A 49 -4.92 10.20 18.13
N GLY A 50 -4.26 9.04 18.05
CA GLY A 50 -3.81 8.26 19.20
C GLY A 50 -2.36 8.57 19.60
N ALA A 51 -2.03 8.38 20.88
CA ALA A 51 -0.67 8.58 21.41
C ALA A 51 0.33 7.59 20.78
N ILE A 52 1.51 8.12 20.44
CA ILE A 52 2.68 7.43 19.88
C ILE A 52 3.02 6.21 20.77
N GLY A 53 2.61 5.01 20.35
CA GLY A 53 2.87 3.78 21.12
C GLY A 53 2.22 2.51 20.55
N SER A 54 1.11 2.62 19.82
CA SER A 54 0.43 1.47 19.19
C SER A 54 1.09 0.97 17.89
N TRP A 55 2.24 1.56 17.50
CA TRP A 55 2.85 1.40 16.17
C TRP A 55 3.94 0.33 16.11
N ASN A 56 4.46 -0.13 17.25
CA ASN A 56 5.59 -1.08 17.27
C ASN A 56 5.24 -2.48 16.72
N ASN A 57 3.95 -2.78 16.55
CA ASN A 57 3.44 -4.08 16.07
C ASN A 57 2.60 -3.97 14.77
N LEU A 58 2.75 -2.90 13.98
CA LEU A 58 2.13 -2.79 12.66
C LEU A 58 2.84 -3.67 11.63
N ASN A 59 2.79 -4.99 11.85
CA ASN A 59 3.16 -5.97 10.84
C ASN A 59 2.01 -6.16 9.82
N GLU A 60 2.34 -6.69 8.65
CA GLU A 60 1.40 -6.87 7.54
C GLU A 60 0.21 -7.77 7.93
N GLU A 61 0.48 -8.86 8.65
CA GLU A 61 -0.53 -9.82 9.09
C GLU A 61 -1.57 -9.19 10.03
N TYR A 62 -1.11 -8.34 10.95
CA TYR A 62 -1.98 -7.59 11.86
C TYR A 62 -2.86 -6.62 11.09
N LEU A 63 -2.29 -5.90 10.12
CA LEU A 63 -3.05 -4.94 9.31
C LEU A 63 -4.13 -5.64 8.47
N ILE A 64 -3.78 -6.76 7.83
CA ILE A 64 -4.73 -7.58 7.05
C ILE A 64 -5.88 -8.04 7.94
N LYS A 65 -5.57 -8.61 9.11
CA LYS A 65 -6.58 -9.06 10.07
C LYS A 65 -7.53 -7.93 10.47
N ARG A 66 -6.99 -6.75 10.81
CA ARG A 66 -7.78 -5.58 11.20
C ARG A 66 -8.65 -5.04 10.07
N ILE A 67 -8.18 -5.10 8.82
CA ILE A 67 -8.97 -4.72 7.65
C ILE A 67 -10.14 -5.68 7.46
N ILE A 68 -9.91 -7.00 7.54
CA ILE A 68 -10.95 -8.02 7.43
C ILE A 68 -12.01 -7.82 8.53
N GLU A 69 -11.60 -7.73 9.80
CA GLU A 69 -12.52 -7.48 10.92
C GLU A 69 -13.29 -6.16 10.77
N SER A 70 -12.65 -5.12 10.23
CA SER A 70 -13.31 -3.84 9.97
C SER A 70 -14.36 -3.97 8.87
N GLN A 71 -14.11 -4.77 7.83
CA GLN A 71 -15.08 -5.03 6.76
C GLN A 71 -16.29 -5.82 7.26
N GLU A 72 -16.08 -6.84 8.08
CA GLU A 72 -17.14 -7.66 8.67
C GLU A 72 -18.10 -6.84 9.55
N LYS A 73 -17.57 -5.84 10.26
CA LYS A 73 -18.35 -4.97 11.16
C LYS A 73 -19.02 -3.79 10.45
N ARG A 74 -18.88 -3.64 9.13
CA ARG A 74 -19.44 -2.49 8.41
C ARG A 74 -20.96 -2.55 8.35
N ASN A 75 -21.57 -1.50 8.88
CA ASN A 75 -22.96 -1.16 8.63
C ASN A 75 -23.05 0.24 8.00
N ARG A 76 -24.25 0.63 7.55
CA ARG A 76 -24.49 1.91 6.86
C ARG A 76 -24.08 3.12 7.71
N LEU A 77 -24.29 3.07 9.03
CA LEU A 77 -23.93 4.15 9.95
C LEU A 77 -22.42 4.33 10.07
N ILE A 78 -21.68 3.22 10.26
CA ILE A 78 -20.22 3.20 10.29
C ILE A 78 -19.66 3.71 8.96
N ASN A 79 -20.24 3.32 7.82
CA ASN A 79 -19.79 3.76 6.51
C ASN A 79 -19.99 5.28 6.29
N THR A 80 -21.13 5.83 6.74
CA THR A 80 -21.39 7.28 6.71
C THR A 80 -20.41 8.03 7.60
N MET A 81 -20.19 7.56 8.84
CA MET A 81 -19.24 8.18 9.77
C MET A 81 -17.81 8.17 9.20
N LEU A 82 -17.36 7.04 8.67
CA LEU A 82 -16.04 6.90 8.04
C LEU A 82 -15.87 7.81 6.81
N THR A 83 -16.93 7.98 6.01
CA THR A 83 -16.90 8.89 4.86
C THR A 83 -16.71 10.33 5.33
N THR A 84 -17.45 10.78 6.33
CA THR A 84 -17.31 12.12 6.90
C THR A 84 -15.94 12.33 7.53
N SER A 85 -15.44 11.36 8.31
CA SER A 85 -14.11 11.40 8.91
C SER A 85 -12.99 11.40 7.86
N TYR A 86 -13.19 10.69 6.75
CA TYR A 86 -12.28 10.74 5.61
C TYR A 86 -12.20 12.14 5.04
N TRP A 87 -13.34 12.79 4.76
CA TRP A 87 -13.35 14.17 4.25
C TRP A 87 -12.62 15.16 5.18
N ALA A 88 -12.87 15.08 6.49
CA ALA A 88 -12.19 15.95 7.47
C ALA A 88 -10.67 15.72 7.53
N SER A 89 -10.23 14.47 7.40
CA SER A 89 -8.81 14.08 7.44
C SER A 89 -8.12 14.20 6.10
N HIS A 90 -8.89 14.18 5.03
CA HIS A 90 -8.41 14.25 3.66
C HIS A 90 -7.65 15.55 3.48
N TRP A 91 -8.07 16.66 4.11
CA TRP A 91 -7.32 17.91 4.11
C TRP A 91 -5.86 17.73 4.60
N LYS A 92 -5.63 16.98 5.69
CA LYS A 92 -4.28 16.68 6.21
C LYS A 92 -3.48 15.72 5.33
N LEU A 93 -4.15 14.74 4.72
CA LEU A 93 -3.51 13.74 3.85
C LEU A 93 -3.31 14.24 2.41
N ASN A 94 -4.02 15.29 1.99
CA ASN A 94 -4.04 15.79 0.61
C ASN A 94 -2.65 16.19 0.13
N GLY A 95 -1.84 16.82 0.99
CA GLY A 95 -0.46 17.16 0.67
C GLY A 95 0.39 15.93 0.34
N LYS A 96 0.28 14.87 1.14
CA LYS A 96 0.99 13.60 0.89
C LYS A 96 0.50 12.92 -0.40
N TRP A 97 -0.81 12.96 -0.66
CA TRP A 97 -1.41 12.38 -1.87
C TRP A 97 -1.01 13.12 -3.15
N LYS A 98 -1.01 14.46 -3.16
CA LYS A 98 -0.56 15.26 -4.32
C LYS A 98 0.90 15.01 -4.65
N ARG A 99 1.76 14.88 -3.62
CA ARG A 99 3.18 14.53 -3.82
C ARG A 99 3.34 13.14 -4.40
N LEU A 100 2.57 12.17 -3.90
CA LEU A 100 2.58 10.80 -4.41
C LEU A 100 2.08 10.72 -5.86
N GLU A 101 1.01 11.44 -6.19
CA GLU A 101 0.45 11.53 -7.54
C GLU A 101 1.47 12.12 -8.51
N LYS A 102 2.15 13.20 -8.12
CA LYS A 102 3.24 13.78 -8.92
C LYS A 102 4.31 12.72 -9.23
N ARG A 103 4.78 11.96 -8.23
CA ARG A 103 5.80 10.91 -8.45
C ARG A 103 5.28 9.76 -9.31
N TYR A 104 4.02 9.38 -9.17
CA TYR A 104 3.38 8.40 -10.03
C TYR A 104 3.33 8.87 -11.49
N ASN A 105 2.98 10.14 -11.72
CA ASN A 105 2.94 10.75 -13.05
C ASN A 105 4.34 10.93 -13.65
N ASP A 106 5.33 11.34 -12.84
CA ASP A 106 6.75 11.41 -13.24
C ASP A 106 7.22 10.02 -13.71
N LEU A 107 6.97 8.97 -12.92
CA LEU A 107 7.35 7.60 -13.25
C LEU A 107 6.63 7.12 -14.52
N THR A 108 5.33 7.33 -14.66
CA THR A 108 4.57 6.89 -15.84
C THR A 108 4.98 7.62 -17.11
N SER A 109 5.40 8.89 -17.01
CA SER A 109 5.93 9.67 -18.14
C SER A 109 7.35 9.23 -18.54
N ASP A 110 8.17 8.80 -17.57
CA ASP A 110 9.52 8.24 -17.78
C ASP A 110 9.48 6.75 -18.20
N THR A 111 8.35 6.07 -17.95
CA THR A 111 8.07 4.68 -18.36
C THR A 111 7.68 4.62 -19.84
N ASP A 112 8.49 5.20 -20.71
CA ASP A 112 8.36 5.02 -22.15
C ASP A 112 8.82 3.59 -22.51
N ILE A 113 7.89 2.80 -23.08
CA ILE A 113 7.97 1.49 -23.79
C ILE A 113 8.92 0.40 -23.21
N LYS A 114 10.20 0.69 -22.94
CA LYS A 114 11.21 -0.23 -22.39
C LYS A 114 10.90 -0.65 -20.95
N THR A 115 10.46 0.30 -20.13
CA THR A 115 10.14 0.07 -18.72
C THR A 115 8.80 -0.67 -18.58
N MET A 116 7.85 -0.47 -19.50
CA MET A 116 6.63 -1.30 -19.58
C MET A 116 6.93 -2.76 -19.90
N GLY A 117 7.95 -3.04 -20.72
CA GLY A 117 8.46 -4.41 -20.95
C GLY A 117 8.96 -5.06 -19.66
N ILE A 118 9.76 -4.35 -18.88
CA ILE A 118 10.26 -4.83 -17.58
C ILE A 118 9.12 -4.96 -16.56
N LEU A 119 8.21 -3.98 -16.46
CA LEU A 119 7.05 -4.04 -15.57
C LEU A 119 6.09 -5.18 -15.91
N LYS A 120 5.91 -5.48 -17.21
CA LYS A 120 5.13 -6.63 -17.67
C LYS A 120 5.83 -7.95 -17.31
N LEU A 121 7.13 -8.05 -17.53
CA LEU A 121 7.93 -9.21 -17.11
C LEU A 121 7.88 -9.41 -15.58
N TRP A 122 7.95 -8.34 -14.78
CA TRP A 122 7.81 -8.42 -13.33
C TRP A 122 6.40 -8.81 -12.88
N LYS A 123 5.35 -8.37 -13.58
CA LYS A 123 3.95 -8.81 -13.33
C LYS A 123 3.76 -10.29 -13.66
N GLU A 124 4.33 -10.76 -14.77
CA GLU A 124 4.31 -12.18 -15.17
C GLU A 124 5.17 -13.04 -14.22
N GLU A 125 6.34 -12.56 -13.81
CA GLU A 125 7.24 -13.25 -12.89
C GLU A 125 6.67 -13.36 -11.47
N LYS A 126 5.84 -12.43 -10.98
CA LYS A 126 5.18 -12.63 -9.67
C LYS A 126 4.21 -13.82 -9.64
N GLY A 127 3.74 -14.31 -10.79
CA GLY A 127 3.10 -15.62 -10.92
C GLY A 127 4.08 -16.80 -10.80
N VAL A 128 5.32 -16.61 -11.26
CA VAL A 128 6.41 -17.60 -11.32
C VAL A 128 7.23 -17.66 -10.02
N PHE A 129 7.28 -16.59 -9.21
CA PHE A 129 8.02 -16.57 -7.94
C PHE A 129 7.45 -17.50 -6.87
N LYS A 130 6.22 -18.02 -7.03
CA LYS A 130 5.72 -19.14 -6.20
C LYS A 130 6.44 -20.46 -6.50
N VAL A 131 6.97 -20.63 -7.71
CA VAL A 131 7.72 -21.82 -8.16
C VAL A 131 9.23 -21.66 -7.93
N VAL A 132 9.79 -20.47 -8.15
CA VAL A 132 11.23 -20.20 -7.98
C VAL A 132 11.65 -20.18 -6.50
N LYS A 133 10.83 -19.62 -5.61
CA LYS A 133 11.07 -19.71 -4.15
C LYS A 133 11.12 -21.18 -3.70
N ASN A 134 10.30 -22.05 -4.29
CA ASN A 134 10.30 -23.49 -4.05
C ASN A 134 11.51 -24.24 -4.67
N ARG A 135 12.11 -23.73 -5.75
CA ARG A 135 13.31 -24.33 -6.38
C ARG A 135 14.59 -23.98 -5.62
N PHE A 136 14.72 -22.76 -5.10
CA PHE A 136 15.85 -22.36 -4.25
C PHE A 136 15.82 -22.98 -2.85
N SER A 137 14.64 -23.32 -2.32
CA SER A 137 14.51 -24.08 -1.06
C SER A 137 14.81 -25.59 -1.21
N ARG A 138 14.83 -26.13 -2.44
CA ARG A 138 15.26 -27.51 -2.73
C ARG A 138 16.76 -27.62 -3.00
N GLN A 139 17.38 -26.64 -3.67
CA GLN A 139 18.83 -26.65 -3.90
C GLN A 139 19.69 -26.43 -2.64
N LYS A 140 19.11 -25.93 -1.53
CA LYS A 140 19.79 -25.89 -0.23
C LYS A 140 19.69 -27.18 0.60
N ARG A 141 19.01 -28.23 0.14
CA ARG A 141 18.96 -29.54 0.82
C ARG A 141 19.83 -30.61 0.18
N ASP A 142 20.17 -30.49 -1.10
CA ASP A 142 21.05 -31.46 -1.80
C ASP A 142 22.54 -31.04 -1.83
N GLY A 143 22.91 -29.98 -1.10
CA GLY A 143 24.30 -29.51 -0.97
C GLY A 143 24.92 -29.79 0.40
N SER A 144 24.37 -30.71 1.18
CA SER A 144 24.96 -31.21 2.42
C SER A 144 25.21 -32.71 2.32
N GLN A 145 26.27 -33.06 1.62
CA GLN A 145 27.11 -34.24 1.89
C GLN A 145 28.56 -33.84 1.70
#